data_AF-A0A6B2SII5-F1
#
_entry.id   AF-A0A6B2SII5-F1
#
_cell.length_a   1.000
_cell.length_b   1.000
_cell.length_c   1.000
_cell.angle_alpha   90.00
_cell.angle_beta   90.00
_cell.angle_gamma   90.00
#
_symmetry.space_group_name_H-M   'P 1'
#
loop_
_entity.id
_entity.type
_entity.pdbx_description
1 polymer ?
#
loop_
_entity_poly.entity_id
_entity_poly.type
_entity_poly.pdbx_seq_one_letter_code
_entity_poly.pdbx_strand_id
1 'polypeptide(L)'
;MSRFLIPGLRSLRSAAFGADPSGARLARIRRSPNFSVAEGSFQNPVGARTRPTGSTLEFAKIYFRKEERVRRGPAGTVPVHATTLADLAKPPVGGLRVTWMGHSSVLVEIDGRRVLFDPVWGERCSPFSFAGPKRLHPVPVPLEALGPVDAVVISHDHYDHLDMPTIKALTGTDTVFAVPLGVGAHLERWGVPADRLRELDWHESAKVSGLTLTATPARHFCGRGLRNQQHTLWASWVVAGSEHRVYHSGDTGYFAGFQEIGAAHGPFDVTMIQIGAYSEYWPDIHMTPAEGMQAHLDLQGGEPRGVLLPIHWGTFNLAPHAWSEPGEDTMAAARRAGAAIALPCPGEPFEPGSGSVPTAPWWRGVALTP
;
A
#
# COMPACT_ATOMS: atom_id res chain seq x y z
N MET A 1 -38.51 -26.63 -5.86
CA MET A 1 -37.65 -27.22 -4.81
C MET A 1 -36.70 -26.14 -4.29
N SER A 2 -37.09 -25.50 -3.19
CA SER A 2 -36.31 -24.46 -2.50
C SER A 2 -35.22 -25.14 -1.66
N ARG A 3 -33.94 -24.87 -1.94
CA ARG A 3 -32.84 -25.27 -1.06
C ARG A 3 -32.62 -24.17 -0.04
N PHE A 4 -33.11 -24.40 1.17
CA PHE A 4 -32.79 -23.64 2.36
C PHE A 4 -31.26 -23.58 2.55
N LEU A 5 -30.71 -22.38 2.59
CA LEU A 5 -29.36 -22.11 3.07
C LEU A 5 -29.31 -22.41 4.58
N ILE A 6 -28.43 -23.32 4.99
CA ILE A 6 -28.17 -23.62 6.40
C ILE A 6 -27.55 -22.37 7.05
N PRO A 7 -28.21 -21.73 8.03
CA PRO A 7 -27.66 -20.60 8.76
C PRO A 7 -26.67 -21.14 9.81
N GLY A 8 -25.42 -21.36 9.41
CA GLY A 8 -24.43 -21.96 10.33
C GLY A 8 -22.96 -21.81 9.97
N LEU A 9 -22.59 -21.46 8.72
CA LEU A 9 -21.17 -21.35 8.33
C LEU A 9 -20.54 -19.95 8.51
N ARG A 10 -21.31 -18.93 8.92
CA ARG A 10 -20.75 -17.59 9.17
C ARG A 10 -19.97 -17.50 10.50
N SER A 11 -20.17 -18.43 11.44
CA SER A 11 -19.61 -18.37 12.80
C SER A 11 -18.18 -18.90 12.97
N LEU A 12 -17.53 -19.40 11.91
CA LEU A 12 -16.18 -20.01 12.00
C LEU A 12 -15.05 -19.19 11.33
N ARG A 13 -15.32 -17.95 10.89
CA ARG A 13 -14.27 -17.09 10.33
C ARG A 13 -13.55 -16.32 11.44
N SER A 14 -12.22 -16.43 11.50
CA SER A 14 -11.40 -15.66 12.45
C SER A 14 -11.65 -14.15 12.31
N ALA A 15 -11.33 -13.38 13.36
CA ALA A 15 -11.47 -11.93 13.36
C ALA A 15 -10.72 -11.26 12.19
N ALA A 16 -9.60 -11.83 11.76
CA ALA A 16 -8.73 -11.27 10.72
C ALA A 16 -9.37 -11.22 9.33
N PHE A 17 -10.41 -12.03 9.06
CA PHE A 17 -11.18 -11.99 7.81
C PHE A 17 -12.07 -10.75 7.66
N GLY A 18 -12.20 -9.92 8.71
CA GLY A 18 -13.04 -8.71 8.66
C GLY A 18 -14.55 -9.02 8.62
N ALA A 19 -15.36 -8.05 8.20
CA ALA A 19 -16.80 -8.17 8.00
C ALA A 19 -17.23 -7.68 6.61
N ASP A 20 -18.30 -8.26 6.07
CA ASP A 20 -18.92 -7.77 4.84
C ASP A 20 -19.66 -6.44 5.10
N PRO A 21 -19.62 -5.48 4.16
CA PRO A 21 -20.43 -4.27 4.24
C PRO A 21 -21.93 -4.58 4.36
N SER A 22 -22.65 -3.83 5.20
CA SER A 22 -24.09 -3.99 5.39
C SER A 22 -24.79 -2.64 5.64
N GLY A 23 -26.12 -2.63 5.75
CA GLY A 23 -26.90 -1.44 6.09
C GLY A 23 -26.62 -0.23 5.19
N ALA A 24 -26.45 0.94 5.81
CA ALA A 24 -26.20 2.20 5.12
C ALA A 24 -24.92 2.18 4.26
N ARG A 25 -23.88 1.48 4.71
CA ARG A 25 -22.61 1.32 3.96
C ARG A 25 -22.82 0.55 2.67
N LEU A 26 -23.50 -0.60 2.72
CA LEU A 26 -23.82 -1.37 1.53
C LEU A 26 -24.73 -0.59 0.57
N ALA A 27 -25.68 0.18 1.11
CA ALA A 27 -26.53 1.04 0.30
C ALA A 27 -25.72 2.15 -0.40
N ARG A 28 -24.69 2.70 0.24
CA ARG A 28 -23.76 3.66 -0.37
C ARG A 28 -22.90 3.02 -1.46
N ILE A 29 -22.33 1.84 -1.20
CA ILE A 29 -21.56 1.07 -2.20
C ILE A 29 -22.39 0.86 -3.47
N ARG A 30 -23.66 0.41 -3.34
CA ARG A 30 -24.53 0.15 -4.49
C ARG A 30 -24.94 1.41 -5.27
N ARG A 31 -24.76 2.60 -4.70
CA ARG A 31 -25.01 3.89 -5.38
C ARG A 31 -23.74 4.50 -5.97
N SER A 32 -22.57 3.93 -5.68
CA SER A 32 -21.31 4.38 -6.27
C SER A 32 -21.39 4.28 -7.80
N PRO A 33 -20.93 5.30 -8.55
CA PRO A 33 -20.80 5.20 -10.00
C PRO A 33 -19.75 4.15 -10.42
N ASN A 34 -18.85 3.77 -9.51
CA ASN A 34 -17.77 2.82 -9.75
C ASN A 34 -18.18 1.37 -9.41
N PHE A 35 -19.39 1.14 -8.90
CA PHE A 35 -19.92 -0.17 -8.54
C PHE A 35 -20.92 -0.70 -9.57
N SER A 36 -20.64 -1.87 -10.14
CA SER A 36 -21.59 -2.55 -11.02
C SER A 36 -22.56 -3.39 -10.19
N VAL A 37 -23.83 -3.00 -10.18
CA VAL A 37 -24.90 -3.78 -9.52
C VAL A 37 -25.10 -5.15 -10.19
N ALA A 38 -24.88 -5.23 -11.51
CA ALA A 38 -25.01 -6.48 -12.27
C ALA A 38 -23.90 -7.49 -11.92
N GLU A 39 -22.65 -7.04 -11.86
CA GLU A 39 -21.51 -7.88 -11.50
C GLU A 39 -21.37 -8.07 -9.98
N GLY A 40 -21.98 -7.17 -9.19
CA GLY A 40 -21.87 -7.19 -7.73
C GLY A 40 -20.49 -6.79 -7.21
N SER A 41 -19.72 -6.00 -7.97
CA SER A 41 -18.38 -5.57 -7.59
C SER A 41 -18.05 -4.17 -8.12
N PHE A 42 -17.06 -3.54 -7.48
CA PHE A 42 -16.39 -2.37 -8.04
C PHE A 42 -15.69 -2.72 -9.36
N GLN A 43 -15.57 -1.74 -10.25
CA GLN A 43 -14.98 -1.89 -11.58
C GLN A 43 -13.68 -1.10 -11.67
N ASN A 44 -12.67 -1.69 -12.33
CA ASN A 44 -11.41 -1.01 -12.60
C ASN A 44 -11.61 0.13 -13.63
N PRO A 45 -10.80 1.21 -13.57
CA PRO A 45 -10.91 2.32 -14.51
C PRO A 45 -10.58 1.91 -15.95
N VAL A 46 -9.74 0.87 -16.09
CA VAL A 46 -9.45 0.17 -17.34
C VAL A 46 -9.53 -1.32 -17.06
N GLY A 47 -10.07 -2.11 -17.99
CA GLY A 47 -10.22 -3.57 -17.83
C GLY A 47 -8.93 -4.22 -17.31
N ALA A 48 -9.03 -5.10 -16.31
CA ALA A 48 -7.87 -5.66 -15.61
C ALA A 48 -8.02 -7.17 -15.39
N ARG A 49 -6.94 -7.91 -15.62
CA ARG A 49 -6.82 -9.33 -15.26
C ARG A 49 -6.36 -9.44 -13.82
N THR A 50 -7.31 -9.74 -12.94
CA THR A 50 -7.09 -9.88 -11.49
C THR A 50 -6.79 -11.32 -11.06
N ARG A 51 -6.89 -12.28 -11.98
CA ARG A 51 -6.56 -13.69 -11.75
C ARG A 51 -5.33 -14.08 -12.55
N PRO A 52 -4.48 -14.98 -12.02
CA PRO A 52 -3.32 -15.49 -12.74
C PRO A 52 -3.71 -16.02 -14.13
N THR A 53 -2.95 -15.63 -15.14
CA THR A 53 -3.07 -16.14 -16.51
C THR A 53 -2.35 -17.48 -16.66
N GLY A 54 -2.71 -18.27 -17.67
CA GLY A 54 -2.00 -19.51 -18.01
C GLY A 54 -2.34 -20.74 -17.15
N SER A 55 -1.54 -21.80 -17.33
CA SER A 55 -1.73 -23.09 -16.68
C SER A 55 -1.32 -23.04 -15.21
N THR A 56 -2.20 -23.47 -14.30
CA THR A 56 -1.90 -23.61 -12.86
C THR A 56 -0.70 -24.51 -12.60
N LEU A 57 -0.46 -25.51 -13.46
CA LEU A 57 0.70 -26.39 -13.39
C LEU A 57 2.00 -25.66 -13.74
N GLU A 58 1.99 -24.81 -14.78
CA GLU A 58 3.17 -24.02 -15.16
C GLU A 58 3.49 -22.96 -14.10
N PHE A 59 2.46 -22.29 -13.57
CA PHE A 59 2.62 -21.40 -12.43
C PHE A 59 3.25 -22.12 -11.23
N ALA A 60 2.77 -23.32 -10.89
CA ALA A 60 3.33 -24.12 -9.81
C ALA A 60 4.80 -24.50 -10.08
N LYS A 61 5.16 -24.91 -11.31
CA LYS A 61 6.54 -25.25 -11.66
C LYS A 61 7.49 -24.08 -11.42
N ILE A 62 7.15 -22.87 -11.88
CA ILE A 62 7.96 -21.67 -11.66
C ILE A 62 7.98 -21.31 -10.17
N TYR A 63 6.82 -21.32 -9.51
CA TYR A 63 6.73 -20.97 -8.10
C TYR A 63 7.57 -21.91 -7.21
N PHE A 64 7.66 -23.20 -7.55
CA PHE A 64 8.41 -24.20 -6.80
C PHE A 64 9.83 -24.48 -7.33
N ARG A 65 10.28 -23.84 -8.42
CA ARG A 65 11.63 -24.02 -8.97
C ARG A 65 12.69 -23.56 -7.96
N LYS A 66 13.50 -24.50 -7.48
CA LYS A 66 14.40 -24.31 -6.34
C LYS A 66 15.44 -23.20 -6.56
N GLU A 67 16.03 -23.13 -7.75
CA GLU A 67 17.07 -22.15 -8.11
C GLU A 67 16.55 -20.71 -8.03
N GLU A 68 15.36 -20.45 -8.59
CA GLU A 68 14.72 -19.14 -8.54
C GLU A 68 14.27 -18.79 -7.12
N ARG A 69 13.72 -19.76 -6.37
CA ARG A 69 13.24 -19.54 -4.99
C ARG A 69 14.33 -19.03 -4.06
N VAL A 70 15.57 -19.47 -4.24
CA VAL A 70 16.71 -19.06 -3.42
C VAL A 70 17.00 -17.56 -3.57
N ARG A 71 16.68 -16.96 -4.73
CA ARG A 71 16.84 -15.52 -5.00
C ARG A 71 15.65 -14.67 -4.56
N ARG A 72 14.58 -15.28 -4.03
CA ARG A 72 13.38 -14.56 -3.56
C ARG A 72 13.48 -14.13 -2.09
N GLY A 73 14.64 -14.25 -1.48
CA GLY A 73 14.93 -13.76 -0.13
C GLY A 73 16.39 -13.32 -0.01
N PRO A 74 16.70 -12.57 1.06
CA PRO A 74 18.06 -12.11 1.33
C PRO A 74 18.96 -13.29 1.75
N ALA A 75 20.24 -13.18 1.41
CA ALA A 75 21.32 -14.05 1.89
C ALA A 75 21.82 -13.67 3.30
N GLY A 76 21.48 -12.47 3.78
CA GLY A 76 21.87 -11.95 5.09
C GLY A 76 20.76 -11.17 5.77
N THR A 77 21.10 -10.48 6.86
CA THR A 77 20.14 -9.63 7.59
C THR A 77 19.95 -8.31 6.87
N VAL A 78 18.72 -8.07 6.39
CA VAL A 78 18.33 -6.76 5.83
C VAL A 78 18.63 -5.66 6.86
N PRO A 79 19.39 -4.61 6.50
CA PRO A 79 19.68 -3.52 7.41
C PRO A 79 18.41 -2.76 7.77
N VAL A 80 18.30 -2.35 9.03
CA VAL A 80 17.23 -1.49 9.55
C VAL A 80 17.90 -0.29 10.19
N HIS A 81 17.39 0.90 9.93
CA HIS A 81 17.97 2.15 10.42
C HIS A 81 17.93 2.20 11.95
N ALA A 82 19.09 2.37 12.58
CA ALA A 82 19.23 2.18 14.02
C ALA A 82 18.67 3.35 14.85
N THR A 83 18.60 4.56 14.28
CA THR A 83 18.24 5.78 15.01
C THR A 83 16.84 6.31 14.71
N THR A 84 15.99 5.51 14.04
CA THR A 84 14.63 5.94 13.63
C THR A 84 13.87 6.67 14.74
N LEU A 85 13.85 6.13 15.97
CA LEU A 85 13.13 6.77 17.08
C LEU A 85 13.72 8.14 17.45
N ALA A 86 15.04 8.27 17.48
CA ALA A 86 15.72 9.53 17.79
C ALA A 86 15.48 10.58 16.70
N ASP A 87 15.40 10.14 15.44
CA ASP A 87 15.11 11.01 14.31
C ASP A 87 13.65 11.50 14.36
N LEU A 88 12.70 10.59 14.64
CA LEU A 88 11.27 10.89 14.79
C LEU A 88 10.93 11.77 16.01
N ALA A 89 11.84 11.89 16.98
CA ALA A 89 11.66 12.77 18.14
C ALA A 89 11.80 14.26 17.81
N LYS A 90 12.38 14.60 16.65
CA LYS A 90 12.53 15.98 16.17
C LYS A 90 11.53 16.23 15.03
N PRO A 91 10.87 17.39 14.97
CA PRO A 91 10.05 17.74 13.80
C PRO A 91 10.93 17.91 12.54
N PRO A 92 10.37 17.67 11.35
CA PRO A 92 11.08 17.96 10.11
C PRO A 92 11.34 19.45 9.94
N VAL A 93 12.51 19.81 9.42
CA VAL A 93 12.90 21.22 9.24
C VAL A 93 12.07 21.88 8.16
N GLY A 94 11.92 21.20 7.02
CA GLY A 94 11.20 21.70 5.86
C GLY A 94 9.71 21.35 5.83
N GLY A 95 9.09 20.98 6.96
CA GLY A 95 7.65 20.67 7.01
C GLY A 95 7.22 19.32 6.44
N LEU A 96 8.10 18.64 5.69
CA LEU A 96 7.86 17.32 5.09
C LEU A 96 9.00 16.33 5.37
N ARG A 97 8.68 15.20 6.01
CA ARG A 97 9.58 14.04 6.16
C ARG A 97 8.86 12.75 5.88
N VAL A 98 9.57 11.83 5.22
CA VAL A 98 9.06 10.51 4.85
C VAL A 98 9.96 9.44 5.46
N THR A 99 9.33 8.46 6.13
CA THR A 99 10.02 7.33 6.75
C THR A 99 9.37 6.03 6.29
N TRP A 100 10.10 5.25 5.50
CA TRP A 100 9.62 3.96 5.00
C TRP A 100 9.77 2.88 6.07
N MET A 101 8.66 2.31 6.55
CA MET A 101 8.64 1.28 7.60
C MET A 101 8.75 -0.15 7.05
N GLY A 102 8.83 -0.28 5.73
CA GLY A 102 8.81 -1.53 4.99
C GLY A 102 7.47 -1.77 4.29
N HIS A 103 7.53 -2.47 3.16
CA HIS A 103 6.42 -2.78 2.27
C HIS A 103 5.73 -1.51 1.78
N SER A 104 4.42 -1.38 1.96
CA SER A 104 3.66 -0.15 1.67
C SER A 104 3.43 0.72 2.91
N SER A 105 4.01 0.34 4.06
CA SER A 105 3.93 1.11 5.30
C SER A 105 4.88 2.29 5.28
N VAL A 106 4.32 3.51 5.27
CA VAL A 106 5.11 4.75 5.27
C VAL A 106 4.53 5.70 6.31
N LEU A 107 5.38 6.22 7.19
CA LEU A 107 5.05 7.38 8.02
C LEU A 107 5.45 8.64 7.26
N VAL A 108 4.49 9.53 7.06
CA VAL A 108 4.71 10.86 6.49
C VAL A 108 4.38 11.90 7.56
N GLU A 109 5.37 12.74 7.87
CA GLU A 109 5.16 13.97 8.61
C GLU A 109 5.02 15.11 7.62
N ILE A 110 3.84 15.71 7.55
CA ILE A 110 3.42 16.67 6.53
C ILE A 110 2.69 17.83 7.20
N ASP A 111 3.23 19.05 7.04
CA ASP A 111 2.61 20.29 7.54
C ASP A 111 2.23 20.21 9.04
N GLY A 112 3.13 19.61 9.83
CA GLY A 112 2.96 19.43 11.28
C GLY A 112 2.04 18.27 11.69
N ARG A 113 1.62 17.41 10.75
CA ARG A 113 0.74 16.26 10.99
C ARG A 113 1.42 14.94 10.65
N ARG A 114 0.98 13.85 11.29
CA ARG A 114 1.46 12.49 11.03
C ARG A 114 0.41 11.66 10.32
N VAL A 115 0.75 11.20 9.11
CA VAL A 115 -0.08 10.28 8.32
C VAL A 115 0.65 8.96 8.14
N LEU A 116 0.00 7.86 8.49
CA LEU A 116 0.54 6.52 8.37
C LEU A 116 -0.21 5.74 7.29
N PHE A 117 0.48 5.43 6.20
CA PHE A 117 -0.09 4.71 5.07
C PHE A 117 0.07 3.20 5.24
N ASP A 118 -0.95 2.42 4.89
CA ASP A 118 -0.97 0.95 4.84
C ASP A 118 -0.14 0.26 5.93
N PRO A 119 -0.41 0.52 7.22
CA PRO A 119 0.48 0.05 8.28
C PRO A 119 0.31 -1.44 8.56
N VAL A 120 1.42 -2.17 8.45
CA VAL A 120 1.52 -3.59 8.76
C VAL A 120 2.68 -3.83 9.73
N TRP A 121 2.34 -3.89 11.03
CA TRP A 121 3.28 -4.27 12.09
C TRP A 121 3.32 -5.77 12.35
N GLY A 122 2.34 -6.52 11.84
CA GLY A 122 2.31 -7.97 11.90
C GLY A 122 3.55 -8.63 11.29
N GLU A 123 3.96 -9.75 11.86
CA GLU A 123 5.06 -10.58 11.33
C GLU A 123 4.71 -11.21 9.98
N ARG A 124 3.40 -11.40 9.69
CA ARG A 124 2.89 -12.05 8.49
C ARG A 124 1.71 -11.32 7.89
N CYS A 125 1.66 -11.28 6.57
CA CYS A 125 0.50 -10.82 5.80
C CYS A 125 -0.49 -11.98 5.62
N SER A 126 -1.25 -12.28 6.66
CA SER A 126 -2.10 -13.47 6.69
C SER A 126 -3.23 -13.38 7.71
N PRO A 127 -4.37 -14.07 7.50
CA PRO A 127 -5.38 -14.23 8.55
C PRO A 127 -4.92 -15.16 9.69
N PHE A 128 -3.76 -15.80 9.57
CA PHE A 128 -3.21 -16.75 10.53
C PHE A 128 -1.81 -16.34 10.99
N SER A 129 -1.52 -16.49 12.28
CA SER A 129 -0.17 -16.20 12.83
C SER A 129 0.90 -17.21 12.42
N PHE A 130 0.51 -18.43 12.05
CA PHE A 130 1.43 -19.54 11.75
C PHE A 130 1.66 -19.80 10.26
N ALA A 131 0.91 -19.16 9.36
CA ALA A 131 0.93 -19.43 7.92
C ALA A 131 0.88 -18.13 7.11
N GLY A 132 1.38 -18.17 5.87
CA GLY A 132 1.42 -17.01 4.95
C GLY A 132 2.76 -16.28 4.93
N PRO A 133 2.93 -15.31 4.01
CA PRO A 133 4.19 -14.59 3.82
C PRO A 133 4.68 -13.96 5.12
N LYS A 134 5.94 -14.24 5.48
CA LYS A 134 6.62 -13.66 6.64
C LYS A 134 7.51 -12.52 6.19
N ARG A 135 7.54 -11.48 6.99
CA ARG A 135 8.40 -10.30 6.86
C ARG A 135 9.89 -10.68 6.84
N LEU A 136 10.67 -10.01 6.00
CA LEU A 136 12.11 -10.24 5.76
C LEU A 136 13.03 -9.49 6.74
N HIS A 137 12.52 -8.46 7.42
CA HIS A 137 13.24 -7.62 8.38
C HIS A 137 12.29 -7.14 9.47
N PRO A 138 12.68 -6.98 10.75
CA PRO A 138 11.76 -6.46 11.77
C PRO A 138 11.23 -5.08 11.38
N VAL A 139 10.05 -4.73 11.88
CA VAL A 139 9.54 -3.35 11.73
C VAL A 139 10.52 -2.41 12.44
N PRO A 140 10.86 -1.23 11.88
CA PRO A 140 11.95 -0.40 12.41
C PRO A 140 11.74 0.07 13.85
N VAL A 141 10.51 0.35 14.25
CA VAL A 141 10.14 0.77 15.60
C VAL A 141 8.79 0.18 16.03
N PRO A 142 8.55 -0.02 17.34
CA PRO A 142 7.22 -0.35 17.84
C PRO A 142 6.17 0.70 17.44
N LEU A 143 4.91 0.29 17.28
CA LEU A 143 3.85 1.18 16.78
C LEU A 143 3.57 2.32 17.76
N GLU A 144 3.57 2.02 19.06
CA GLU A 144 3.43 2.97 20.15
C GLU A 144 4.55 4.02 20.19
N ALA A 145 5.72 3.70 19.63
CA ALA A 145 6.85 4.61 19.59
C ALA A 145 6.72 5.69 18.50
N LEU A 146 5.76 5.55 17.58
CA LEU A 146 5.46 6.58 16.58
C LEU A 146 4.82 7.84 17.18
N GLY A 147 4.38 7.80 18.45
CA GLY A 147 3.61 8.88 19.05
C GLY A 147 2.24 9.07 18.38
N PRO A 148 1.60 10.25 18.53
CA PRO A 148 0.31 10.52 17.94
C PRO A 148 0.34 10.44 16.41
N VAL A 149 -0.58 9.67 15.83
CA VAL A 149 -0.83 9.60 14.38
C VAL A 149 -2.18 10.25 14.12
N ASP A 150 -2.20 11.35 13.36
CA ASP A 150 -3.44 12.08 13.05
C ASP A 150 -4.36 11.25 12.15
N ALA A 151 -3.79 10.61 11.13
CA ALA A 151 -4.52 9.82 10.16
C ALA A 151 -3.81 8.52 9.80
N VAL A 152 -4.57 7.42 9.69
CA VAL A 152 -4.18 6.24 8.94
C VAL A 152 -4.88 6.25 7.60
N VAL A 153 -4.12 6.00 6.54
CA VAL A 153 -4.63 5.84 5.17
C VAL A 153 -4.50 4.38 4.79
N ILE A 154 -5.59 3.75 4.36
CA ILE A 154 -5.59 2.38 3.82
C ILE A 154 -5.91 2.44 2.34
N SER A 155 -5.11 1.80 1.49
CA SER A 155 -5.35 1.72 0.05
C SER A 155 -6.41 0.68 -0.31
N HIS A 156 -6.37 -0.50 0.30
CA HIS A 156 -7.32 -1.59 0.04
C HIS A 156 -7.25 -2.66 1.14
N ASP A 157 -8.06 -3.71 1.02
CA ASP A 157 -8.29 -4.67 2.11
C ASP A 157 -7.38 -5.91 2.11
N HIS A 158 -6.32 -5.99 1.30
CA HIS A 158 -5.42 -7.16 1.37
C HIS A 158 -4.62 -7.20 2.67
N TYR A 159 -4.13 -8.40 3.03
CA TYR A 159 -3.50 -8.64 4.34
C TYR A 159 -2.14 -7.94 4.52
N ASP A 160 -1.52 -7.54 3.43
CA ASP A 160 -0.26 -6.81 3.39
C ASP A 160 -0.44 -5.29 3.31
N HIS A 161 -1.68 -4.81 3.31
CA HIS A 161 -2.03 -3.37 3.39
C HIS A 161 -2.94 -3.05 4.58
N LEU A 162 -3.71 -4.05 5.05
CA LEU A 162 -4.64 -3.93 6.15
C LEU A 162 -4.41 -5.04 7.19
N ASP A 163 -3.61 -4.71 8.20
CA ASP A 163 -3.24 -5.61 9.30
C ASP A 163 -4.13 -5.43 10.53
N MET A 164 -4.89 -6.46 10.89
CA MET A 164 -5.82 -6.40 12.03
C MET A 164 -5.11 -6.07 13.36
N PRO A 165 -4.00 -6.74 13.76
CA PRO A 165 -3.25 -6.36 14.95
C PRO A 165 -2.89 -4.88 14.99
N THR A 166 -2.34 -4.32 13.91
CA THR A 166 -2.03 -2.88 13.81
C THR A 166 -3.27 -2.01 14.01
N ILE A 167 -4.37 -2.28 13.30
CA ILE A 167 -5.59 -1.48 13.45
C ILE A 167 -6.11 -1.54 14.89
N LYS A 168 -6.12 -2.73 15.51
CA LYS A 168 -6.56 -2.90 16.90
C LYS A 168 -5.69 -2.11 17.87
N ALA A 169 -4.37 -2.10 17.69
CA ALA A 169 -3.46 -1.32 18.53
C ALA A 169 -3.79 0.19 18.46
N LEU A 170 -4.21 0.68 17.31
CA LEU A 170 -4.60 2.08 17.10
C LEU A 170 -6.02 2.41 17.61
N THR A 171 -6.84 1.42 17.96
CA THR A 171 -8.21 1.70 18.45
C THR A 171 -8.23 2.53 19.73
N GLY A 172 -7.18 2.44 20.57
CA GLY A 172 -7.03 3.18 21.82
C GLY A 172 -6.49 4.61 21.67
N THR A 173 -6.45 5.14 20.45
CA THR A 173 -5.94 6.48 20.11
C THR A 173 -7.02 7.35 19.47
N ASP A 174 -6.73 8.62 19.20
CA ASP A 174 -7.63 9.52 18.48
C ASP A 174 -7.47 9.46 16.94
N THR A 175 -6.68 8.51 16.43
CA THR A 175 -6.39 8.39 15.00
C THR A 175 -7.66 8.22 14.16
N VAL A 176 -7.77 9.04 13.12
CA VAL A 176 -8.81 8.93 12.09
C VAL A 176 -8.34 7.98 10.99
N PHE A 177 -9.25 7.17 10.45
CA PHE A 177 -8.93 6.23 9.38
C PHE A 177 -9.62 6.65 8.09
N ALA A 178 -8.83 6.99 7.08
CA ALA A 178 -9.30 7.22 5.72
C ALA A 178 -9.14 5.93 4.90
N VAL A 179 -10.25 5.40 4.41
CA VAL A 179 -10.29 4.09 3.75
C VAL A 179 -11.26 4.12 2.55
N PRO A 180 -11.10 3.22 1.56
CA PRO A 180 -12.06 3.11 0.47
C PRO A 180 -13.41 2.60 0.96
N LEU A 181 -14.46 2.86 0.18
CA LEU A 181 -15.81 2.35 0.45
C LEU A 181 -15.80 0.85 0.79
N GLY A 182 -16.51 0.49 1.88
CA GLY A 182 -16.65 -0.89 2.31
C GLY A 182 -15.56 -1.38 3.24
N VAL A 183 -14.33 -0.87 3.14
CA VAL A 183 -13.21 -1.28 4.01
C VAL A 183 -13.50 -0.98 5.47
N GLY A 184 -14.22 0.11 5.76
CA GLY A 184 -14.57 0.46 7.14
C GLY A 184 -15.45 -0.58 7.86
N ALA A 185 -16.13 -1.49 7.15
CA ALA A 185 -16.81 -2.62 7.79
C ALA A 185 -15.82 -3.54 8.55
N HIS A 186 -14.61 -3.70 8.03
CA HIS A 186 -13.55 -4.45 8.71
C HIS A 186 -13.07 -3.71 9.96
N LEU A 187 -12.81 -2.41 9.84
CA LEU A 187 -12.32 -1.56 10.93
C LEU A 187 -13.35 -1.48 12.07
N GLU A 188 -14.64 -1.30 11.76
CA GLU A 188 -15.72 -1.34 12.77
C GLU A 188 -15.77 -2.68 13.49
N ARG A 189 -15.66 -3.80 12.76
CA ARG A 189 -15.59 -5.14 13.36
C ARG A 189 -14.42 -5.27 14.34
N TRP A 190 -13.32 -4.57 14.07
CA TRP A 190 -12.13 -4.58 14.91
C TRP A 190 -12.13 -3.54 16.03
N GLY A 191 -13.22 -2.78 16.16
CA GLY A 191 -13.44 -1.84 17.28
C GLY A 191 -13.13 -0.38 16.96
N VAL A 192 -12.94 -0.01 15.69
CA VAL A 192 -12.83 1.41 15.31
C VAL A 192 -14.21 2.06 15.35
N PRO A 193 -14.41 3.14 16.12
CA PRO A 193 -15.66 3.89 16.15
C PRO A 193 -15.98 4.53 14.79
N ALA A 194 -17.26 4.56 14.42
CA ALA A 194 -17.71 5.05 13.11
C ALA A 194 -17.40 6.54 12.87
N ASP A 195 -17.36 7.35 13.91
CA ASP A 195 -17.02 8.78 13.86
C ASP A 195 -15.54 9.04 13.56
N ARG A 196 -14.66 8.05 13.73
CA ARG A 196 -13.26 8.08 13.28
C ARG A 196 -13.03 7.52 11.88
N LEU A 197 -14.07 7.05 11.18
CA LEU A 197 -13.96 6.52 9.82
C LEU A 197 -14.29 7.57 8.77
N ARG A 198 -13.44 7.67 7.74
CA ARG A 198 -13.68 8.43 6.52
C ARG A 198 -13.63 7.44 5.35
N GLU A 199 -14.78 6.83 5.07
CA GLU A 199 -14.94 5.95 3.91
C GLU A 199 -15.20 6.77 2.66
N LEU A 200 -14.34 6.62 1.64
CA LEU A 200 -14.36 7.44 0.43
C LEU A 200 -14.47 6.56 -0.83
N ASP A 201 -15.25 7.04 -1.80
CA ASP A 201 -15.19 6.58 -3.19
C ASP A 201 -14.05 7.30 -3.92
N TRP A 202 -13.70 6.87 -5.13
CA TRP A 202 -12.76 7.62 -5.96
C TRP A 202 -13.25 9.05 -6.20
N HIS A 203 -12.30 9.98 -6.18
CA HIS A 203 -12.47 11.43 -6.29
C HIS A 203 -13.15 12.10 -5.09
N GLU A 204 -13.61 11.33 -4.10
CA GLU A 204 -14.08 11.91 -2.83
C GLU A 204 -12.90 12.28 -1.94
N SER A 205 -13.12 13.30 -1.09
CA SER A 205 -12.11 13.82 -0.17
C SER A 205 -12.66 13.98 1.24
N ALA A 206 -11.80 13.85 2.24
CA ALA A 206 -12.09 14.19 3.63
C ALA A 206 -11.02 15.11 4.20
N LYS A 207 -11.43 16.01 5.12
CA LYS A 207 -10.49 16.81 5.91
C LYS A 207 -10.18 16.13 7.24
N VAL A 208 -8.90 15.99 7.57
CA VAL A 208 -8.42 15.40 8.82
C VAL A 208 -7.24 16.23 9.33
N SER A 209 -7.36 16.80 10.53
CA SER A 209 -6.30 17.60 11.16
C SER A 209 -5.71 18.72 10.26
N GLY A 210 -6.51 19.31 9.37
CA GLY A 210 -6.06 20.35 8.42
C GLY A 210 -5.54 19.82 7.09
N LEU A 211 -5.33 18.50 6.95
CA LEU A 211 -4.99 17.85 5.70
C LEU A 211 -6.25 17.52 4.89
N THR A 212 -6.13 17.54 3.56
CA THR A 212 -7.13 16.99 2.64
C THR A 212 -6.63 15.64 2.13
N LEU A 213 -7.39 14.59 2.42
CA LEU A 213 -7.13 13.22 1.99
C LEU A 213 -8.12 12.88 0.89
N THR A 214 -7.63 12.54 -0.31
CA THR A 214 -8.45 12.22 -1.48
C THR A 214 -8.18 10.80 -1.94
N ALA A 215 -9.23 9.98 -1.99
CA ALA A 215 -9.14 8.68 -2.63
C ALA A 215 -9.15 8.87 -4.14
N THR A 216 -8.18 8.30 -4.84
CA THR A 216 -8.01 8.42 -6.29
C THR A 216 -8.09 7.05 -6.95
N PRO A 217 -8.44 6.98 -8.25
CA PRO A 217 -8.55 5.71 -8.96
C PRO A 217 -7.30 4.86 -8.88
N ALA A 218 -7.49 3.54 -8.82
CA ALA A 218 -6.43 2.55 -8.89
C ALA A 218 -6.90 1.34 -9.71
N ARG A 219 -5.97 0.65 -10.35
CA ARG A 219 -6.19 -0.57 -11.13
C ARG A 219 -5.76 -1.79 -10.31
N HIS A 220 -6.66 -2.33 -9.49
CA HIS A 220 -6.38 -3.44 -8.59
C HIS A 220 -7.66 -4.25 -8.30
N PHE A 221 -7.70 -4.97 -7.18
CA PHE A 221 -8.87 -5.70 -6.70
C PHE A 221 -8.86 -5.76 -5.17
N CYS A 222 -9.87 -6.44 -4.60
CA CYS A 222 -9.96 -6.66 -3.16
C CYS A 222 -10.25 -8.12 -2.83
N GLY A 223 -10.05 -8.48 -1.56
CA GLY A 223 -10.49 -9.76 -1.02
C GLY A 223 -9.68 -10.27 0.16
N ARG A 224 -10.38 -10.58 1.25
CA ARG A 224 -9.79 -11.23 2.44
C ARG A 224 -10.13 -12.70 2.60
N GLY A 225 -10.98 -13.29 1.78
CA GLY A 225 -11.47 -14.66 1.98
C GLY A 225 -11.66 -15.46 0.68
N LEU A 226 -11.54 -16.78 0.78
CA LEU A 226 -11.63 -17.74 -0.34
C LEU A 226 -12.96 -17.71 -1.14
N ARG A 227 -14.01 -17.09 -0.57
CA ARG A 227 -15.36 -16.99 -1.18
C ARG A 227 -15.95 -15.58 -1.04
N ASN A 228 -15.13 -14.57 -0.74
CA ASN A 228 -15.67 -13.22 -0.56
C ASN A 228 -16.13 -12.67 -1.90
N GLN A 229 -17.32 -12.06 -1.90
CA GLN A 229 -17.71 -11.17 -2.98
C GLN A 229 -16.87 -9.88 -2.83
N GLN A 230 -16.31 -9.38 -3.92
CA GLN A 230 -15.42 -8.22 -3.97
C GLN A 230 -16.20 -6.91 -3.74
N HIS A 231 -16.59 -6.66 -2.48
CA HIS A 231 -17.50 -5.57 -2.11
C HIS A 231 -16.80 -4.33 -1.56
N THR A 232 -15.48 -4.37 -1.38
CA THR A 232 -14.68 -3.24 -0.92
C THR A 232 -13.99 -2.58 -2.11
N LEU A 233 -13.89 -1.26 -2.09
CA LEU A 233 -13.12 -0.52 -3.08
C LEU A 233 -11.62 -0.61 -2.77
N TRP A 234 -10.78 -0.35 -3.77
CA TRP A 234 -9.34 -0.13 -3.66
C TRP A 234 -9.02 1.27 -4.20
N ALA A 235 -8.06 1.97 -3.65
CA ALA A 235 -7.71 3.32 -4.07
C ALA A 235 -6.22 3.60 -3.91
N SER A 236 -5.70 4.49 -4.75
CA SER A 236 -4.51 5.27 -4.42
C SER A 236 -4.93 6.54 -3.66
N TRP A 237 -3.98 7.25 -3.08
CA TRP A 237 -4.28 8.36 -2.19
C TRP A 237 -3.43 9.59 -2.46
N VAL A 238 -4.09 10.74 -2.47
CA VAL A 238 -3.46 12.05 -2.34
C VAL A 238 -3.64 12.52 -0.92
N VAL A 239 -2.57 13.04 -0.32
CA VAL A 239 -2.63 13.78 0.94
C VAL A 239 -1.99 15.14 0.70
N ALA A 240 -2.79 16.19 0.82
CA ALA A 240 -2.38 17.57 0.65
C ALA A 240 -2.56 18.35 1.95
N GLY A 241 -1.50 19.00 2.41
CA GLY A 241 -1.55 20.01 3.46
C GLY A 241 -1.55 21.42 2.87
N SER A 242 -1.11 22.39 3.67
CA SER A 242 -1.01 23.80 3.26
C SER A 242 0.16 24.07 2.33
N GLU A 243 1.27 23.34 2.50
CA GLU A 243 2.51 23.58 1.75
C GLU A 243 2.90 22.35 0.92
N HIS A 244 2.65 21.15 1.44
CA HIS A 244 3.12 19.91 0.83
C HIS A 244 2.02 19.00 0.32
N ARG A 245 2.38 18.15 -0.64
CA ARG A 245 1.51 17.15 -1.25
C ARG A 245 2.26 15.86 -1.49
N VAL A 246 1.66 14.74 -1.06
CA VAL A 246 2.20 13.40 -1.31
C VAL A 246 1.16 12.52 -1.99
N TYR A 247 1.65 11.57 -2.78
CA TYR A 247 0.84 10.53 -3.42
C TYR A 247 1.27 9.14 -2.94
N HIS A 248 0.31 8.26 -2.66
CA HIS A 248 0.53 6.84 -2.33
C HIS A 248 -0.23 5.97 -3.32
N SER A 249 0.47 5.08 -4.02
CA SER A 249 -0.13 4.29 -5.11
C SER A 249 -1.07 3.18 -4.64
N GLY A 250 -1.02 2.81 -3.36
CA GLY A 250 -1.44 1.48 -2.93
C GLY A 250 -0.71 0.44 -3.80
N ASP A 251 -1.48 -0.50 -4.32
CA ASP A 251 -0.99 -1.59 -5.15
C ASP A 251 -1.41 -1.56 -6.61
N THR A 252 -1.79 -0.38 -7.10
CA THR A 252 -2.30 -0.23 -8.46
C THR A 252 -1.35 -0.78 -9.53
N GLY A 253 -1.90 -1.42 -10.55
CA GLY A 253 -1.23 -1.57 -11.84
C GLY A 253 -1.21 -0.26 -12.62
N TYR A 254 -0.47 -0.22 -13.73
CA TYR A 254 -0.38 0.97 -14.56
C TYR A 254 -1.67 1.25 -15.34
N PHE A 255 -2.04 2.53 -15.45
CA PHE A 255 -3.15 3.03 -16.26
C PHE A 255 -2.99 4.54 -16.53
N ALA A 256 -3.62 5.05 -17.59
CA ALA A 256 -3.46 6.45 -18.02
C ALA A 256 -3.97 7.50 -17.00
N GLY A 257 -4.80 7.10 -16.03
CA GLY A 257 -5.37 8.03 -15.05
C GLY A 257 -4.35 8.64 -14.09
N PHE A 258 -3.10 8.17 -14.05
CA PHE A 258 -2.02 8.88 -13.36
C PHE A 258 -1.81 10.31 -13.89
N GLN A 259 -1.98 10.53 -15.19
CA GLN A 259 -1.89 11.86 -15.80
C GLN A 259 -3.02 12.77 -15.32
N GLU A 260 -4.23 12.24 -15.23
CA GLU A 260 -5.41 12.96 -14.71
C GLU A 260 -5.24 13.31 -13.22
N ILE A 261 -4.73 12.36 -12.42
CA ILE A 261 -4.41 12.58 -11.00
C ILE A 261 -3.33 13.66 -10.86
N GLY A 262 -2.26 13.59 -11.65
CA GLY A 262 -1.19 14.58 -11.66
C GLY A 262 -1.69 15.97 -12.02
N ALA A 263 -2.52 16.08 -13.05
CA ALA A 263 -3.13 17.34 -13.47
C ALA A 263 -4.08 17.94 -12.41
N ALA A 264 -4.83 17.09 -11.70
CA ALA A 264 -5.81 17.54 -10.71
C ALA A 264 -5.20 17.91 -9.34
N HIS A 265 -4.14 17.21 -8.94
CA HIS A 265 -3.65 17.26 -7.56
C HIS A 265 -2.17 17.64 -7.42
N GLY A 266 -1.38 17.45 -8.48
CA GLY A 266 0.05 17.70 -8.48
C GLY A 266 0.42 19.19 -8.62
N PRO A 267 1.73 19.49 -8.73
CA PRO A 267 2.83 18.54 -8.59
C PRO A 267 2.95 18.02 -7.15
N PHE A 268 3.56 16.84 -6.98
CA PHE A 268 3.78 16.23 -5.67
C PHE A 268 5.22 16.41 -5.20
N ASP A 269 5.42 16.62 -3.90
CA ASP A 269 6.78 16.58 -3.31
C ASP A 269 7.32 15.15 -3.34
N VAL A 270 6.46 14.17 -3.05
CA VAL A 270 6.79 12.74 -3.04
C VAL A 270 5.68 11.91 -3.65
N THR A 271 6.07 10.98 -4.51
CA THR A 271 5.21 9.88 -4.96
C THR A 271 5.73 8.56 -4.38
N MET A 272 4.94 7.90 -3.54
CA MET A 272 5.22 6.59 -2.98
C MET A 272 4.60 5.54 -3.90
N ILE A 273 5.42 4.88 -4.71
CA ILE A 273 4.98 4.04 -5.83
C ILE A 273 5.38 2.59 -5.62
N GLN A 274 4.41 1.69 -5.72
CA GLN A 274 4.61 0.24 -5.74
C GLN A 274 5.54 -0.16 -6.90
N ILE A 275 6.56 -0.96 -6.60
CA ILE A 275 7.49 -1.48 -7.60
C ILE A 275 7.72 -3.00 -7.52
N GLY A 276 7.11 -3.68 -6.55
CA GLY A 276 7.28 -5.11 -6.32
C GLY A 276 5.97 -5.88 -6.45
N ALA A 277 6.08 -7.20 -6.34
CA ALA A 277 4.98 -8.15 -6.51
C ALA A 277 4.42 -8.27 -7.94
N TYR A 278 5.11 -7.73 -8.95
CA TYR A 278 4.71 -7.88 -10.36
C TYR A 278 4.99 -9.29 -10.90
N SER A 279 4.23 -9.68 -11.91
CA SER A 279 4.46 -10.90 -12.67
C SER A 279 3.71 -10.87 -13.99
N GLU A 280 4.27 -11.53 -15.00
CA GLU A 280 3.61 -11.86 -16.27
C GLU A 280 2.28 -12.63 -16.09
N TYR A 281 2.08 -13.28 -14.94
CA TYR A 281 0.83 -13.95 -14.59
C TYR A 281 -0.31 -13.00 -14.22
N TRP A 282 -0.02 -11.79 -13.72
CA TRP A 282 -1.02 -10.79 -13.34
C TRP A 282 -0.57 -9.38 -13.75
N PRO A 283 -0.33 -9.18 -15.06
CA PRO A 283 0.40 -8.01 -15.56
C PRO A 283 -0.36 -6.68 -15.41
N ASP A 284 -1.65 -6.72 -15.08
CA ASP A 284 -2.51 -5.54 -15.09
C ASP A 284 -2.66 -4.87 -13.72
N ILE A 285 -2.24 -5.52 -12.63
CA ILE A 285 -2.62 -5.16 -11.26
C ILE A 285 -1.44 -4.92 -10.32
N HIS A 286 -0.21 -5.07 -10.80
CA HIS A 286 1.02 -4.71 -10.08
C HIS A 286 2.00 -4.12 -11.10
N MET A 287 2.54 -2.93 -10.82
CA MET A 287 3.49 -2.26 -11.71
C MET A 287 4.85 -2.92 -11.67
N THR A 288 5.47 -3.06 -12.84
CA THR A 288 6.93 -3.23 -12.94
C THR A 288 7.64 -1.95 -12.52
N PRO A 289 8.95 -2.01 -12.16
CA PRO A 289 9.75 -0.82 -11.85
C PRO A 289 9.75 0.25 -12.95
N ALA A 290 9.69 -0.16 -14.22
CA ALA A 290 9.60 0.76 -15.35
C ALA A 290 8.24 1.47 -15.42
N GLU A 291 7.15 0.72 -15.23
CA GLU A 291 5.80 1.29 -15.15
C GLU A 291 5.63 2.19 -13.92
N GLY A 292 6.21 1.83 -12.77
CA GLY A 292 6.21 2.68 -11.58
C GLY A 292 6.94 4.01 -11.79
N MET A 293 8.06 3.99 -12.53
CA MET A 293 8.73 5.22 -12.94
C MET A 293 7.88 6.05 -13.91
N GLN A 294 7.22 5.40 -14.87
CA GLN A 294 6.30 6.09 -15.78
C GLN A 294 5.12 6.72 -15.02
N ALA A 295 4.53 6.02 -14.05
CA ALA A 295 3.48 6.54 -13.19
C ALA A 295 3.93 7.78 -12.41
N HIS A 296 5.16 7.77 -11.89
CA HIS A 296 5.74 8.96 -11.25
C HIS A 296 5.85 10.15 -12.20
N LEU A 297 6.35 9.94 -13.42
CA LEU A 297 6.42 11.01 -14.41
C LEU A 297 5.03 11.54 -14.77
N ASP A 298 4.05 10.65 -15.00
CA ASP A 298 2.67 11.03 -15.33
C ASP A 298 2.01 11.85 -14.21
N LEU A 299 2.23 11.47 -12.95
CA LEU A 299 1.79 12.22 -11.76
C LEU A 299 2.44 13.61 -11.65
N GLN A 300 3.58 13.81 -12.30
CA GLN A 300 4.36 15.06 -12.32
C GLN A 300 4.23 15.82 -13.64
N GLY A 301 3.23 15.50 -14.46
CA GLY A 301 2.97 16.17 -15.73
C GLY A 301 3.98 15.84 -16.84
N GLY A 302 4.58 14.65 -16.77
CA GLY A 302 5.57 14.16 -17.73
C GLY A 302 7.02 14.55 -17.41
N GLU A 303 7.25 15.30 -16.32
CA GLU A 303 8.56 15.83 -15.95
C GLU A 303 9.13 15.11 -14.71
N PRO A 304 10.46 14.93 -14.60
CA PRO A 304 11.11 14.27 -13.47
C PRO A 304 11.21 15.19 -12.24
N ARG A 305 10.06 15.59 -11.68
CA ARG A 305 9.94 16.49 -10.52
C ARG A 305 9.61 15.71 -9.25
N GLY A 306 9.90 16.31 -8.10
CA GLY A 306 9.70 15.67 -6.79
C GLY A 306 10.57 14.42 -6.64
N VAL A 307 10.26 13.61 -5.63
CA VAL A 307 11.01 12.40 -5.32
C VAL A 307 10.11 11.17 -5.40
N LEU A 308 10.52 10.14 -6.15
CA LEU A 308 9.88 8.82 -6.06
C LEU A 308 10.47 8.05 -4.88
N LEU A 309 9.59 7.56 -4.00
CA LEU A 309 9.90 6.54 -3.00
C LEU A 309 9.33 5.20 -3.48
N PRO A 310 10.16 4.19 -3.80
CA PRO A 310 9.65 2.87 -4.13
C PRO A 310 9.14 2.15 -2.87
N ILE A 311 7.91 1.65 -2.94
CA ILE A 311 7.25 0.86 -1.89
C ILE A 311 6.87 -0.53 -2.42
N HIS A 312 6.27 -1.36 -1.55
CA HIS A 312 5.78 -2.70 -1.88
C HIS A 312 6.89 -3.71 -2.29
N TRP A 313 8.10 -3.53 -1.75
CA TRP A 313 9.24 -4.41 -2.01
C TRP A 313 10.12 -4.57 -0.75
N GLY A 314 11.12 -5.45 -0.82
CA GLY A 314 12.14 -5.59 0.24
C GLY A 314 11.65 -6.11 1.61
N THR A 315 10.35 -6.39 1.76
CA THR A 315 9.73 -6.66 3.07
C THR A 315 8.96 -7.97 3.13
N PHE A 316 8.14 -8.28 2.13
CA PHE A 316 7.48 -9.58 1.99
C PHE A 316 7.78 -10.17 0.62
N ASN A 317 7.87 -11.50 0.55
CA ASN A 317 7.99 -12.20 -0.72
C ASN A 317 6.60 -12.59 -1.22
N LEU A 318 6.09 -11.83 -2.19
CA LEU A 318 4.73 -11.94 -2.73
C LEU A 318 4.69 -12.34 -4.22
N ALA A 319 5.83 -12.47 -4.88
CA ALA A 319 5.92 -12.77 -6.31
C ALA A 319 7.19 -13.58 -6.65
N PRO A 320 7.26 -14.19 -7.85
CA PRO A 320 8.36 -15.10 -8.18
C PRO A 320 9.68 -14.41 -8.56
N HIS A 321 9.70 -13.08 -8.80
CA HIS A 321 10.91 -12.33 -9.14
C HIS A 321 11.94 -12.34 -8.00
N ALA A 322 13.20 -12.04 -8.30
CA ALA A 322 14.22 -11.94 -7.25
C ALA A 322 13.90 -10.75 -6.31
N TRP A 323 14.16 -10.90 -5.00
CA TRP A 323 13.71 -9.90 -4.01
C TRP A 323 14.39 -8.53 -4.16
N SER A 324 15.62 -8.51 -4.72
CA SER A 324 16.42 -7.31 -4.97
C SER A 324 16.15 -6.65 -6.32
N GLU A 325 15.52 -7.39 -7.26
CA GLU A 325 15.27 -6.92 -8.63
C GLU A 325 14.47 -5.62 -8.70
N PRO A 326 13.38 -5.43 -7.91
CA PRO A 326 12.65 -4.16 -7.91
C PRO A 326 13.55 -2.94 -7.66
N GLY A 327 14.42 -3.00 -6.64
CA GLY A 327 15.31 -1.89 -6.30
C GLY A 327 16.32 -1.59 -7.42
N GLU A 328 16.92 -2.63 -8.01
CA GLU A 328 17.87 -2.49 -9.13
C GLU A 328 17.23 -1.84 -10.36
N ASP A 329 16.05 -2.33 -10.74
CA ASP A 329 15.38 -1.89 -11.96
C ASP A 329 14.77 -0.51 -11.80
N THR A 330 14.30 -0.14 -10.60
CA THR A 330 13.90 1.24 -10.29
C THR A 330 15.10 2.19 -10.37
N MET A 331 16.27 1.80 -9.84
CA MET A 331 17.50 2.60 -9.99
C MET A 331 17.89 2.79 -11.46
N ALA A 332 17.73 1.75 -12.28
CA ALA A 332 18.03 1.84 -13.71
C ALA A 332 17.00 2.73 -14.43
N ALA A 333 15.71 2.59 -14.12
CA ALA A 333 14.64 3.41 -14.69
C ALA A 333 14.80 4.90 -14.33
N ALA A 334 15.09 5.21 -13.06
CA ALA A 334 15.32 6.57 -12.59
C ALA A 334 16.49 7.24 -13.31
N ARG A 335 17.61 6.52 -13.47
CA ARG A 335 18.79 7.00 -14.21
C ARG A 335 18.45 7.32 -15.67
N ARG A 336 17.63 6.51 -16.33
CA ARG A 336 17.18 6.78 -17.70
C ARG A 336 16.26 7.99 -17.80
N ALA A 337 15.39 8.18 -16.81
CA ALA A 337 14.43 9.28 -16.76
C ALA A 337 15.02 10.60 -16.24
N GLY A 338 16.19 10.57 -15.59
CA GLY A 338 16.73 11.72 -14.87
C GLY A 338 15.93 12.08 -13.61
N ALA A 339 15.17 11.13 -13.06
CA ALA A 339 14.30 11.35 -11.90
C ALA A 339 15.02 11.11 -10.57
N ALA A 340 14.69 11.92 -9.56
CA ALA A 340 15.16 11.72 -8.20
C ALA A 340 14.39 10.56 -7.53
N ILE A 341 15.14 9.63 -6.93
CA ILE A 341 14.59 8.52 -6.15
C ILE A 341 15.19 8.49 -4.77
N ALA A 342 14.37 8.21 -3.75
CA ALA A 342 14.83 7.89 -2.42
C ALA A 342 14.81 6.38 -2.21
N LEU A 343 15.93 5.82 -1.77
CA LEU A 343 16.16 4.40 -1.47
C LEU A 343 16.61 4.23 -0.01
N PRO A 344 15.82 4.69 0.97
CA PRO A 344 16.17 4.55 2.38
C PRO A 344 16.25 3.06 2.77
N CYS A 345 17.11 2.74 3.74
CA CYS A 345 16.92 1.51 4.50
C CYS A 345 15.58 1.59 5.25
N PRO A 346 14.91 0.46 5.58
CA PRO A 346 13.73 0.49 6.43
C PRO A 346 13.99 1.27 7.73
N GLY A 347 13.17 2.30 7.96
CA GLY A 347 13.23 3.19 9.11
C GLY A 347 14.10 4.44 8.92
N GLU A 348 14.83 4.57 7.81
CA GLU A 348 15.65 5.76 7.52
C GLU A 348 14.75 6.90 7.04
N PRO A 349 14.64 8.01 7.79
CA PRO A 349 13.85 9.15 7.37
C PRO A 349 14.61 10.01 6.35
N PHE A 350 13.87 10.70 5.48
CA PHE A 350 14.43 11.74 4.63
C PHE A 350 13.45 12.90 4.42
N GLU A 351 13.99 14.08 4.15
CA GLU A 351 13.23 15.28 3.77
C GLU A 351 13.44 15.55 2.26
N PRO A 352 12.40 15.46 1.42
CA PRO A 352 12.52 15.61 -0.05
C PRO A 352 13.11 16.95 -0.49
N GLY A 353 12.84 18.02 0.28
CA GLY A 353 13.34 19.37 0.02
C GLY A 353 14.77 19.65 0.48
N SER A 354 15.45 18.70 1.13
CA SER A 354 16.78 18.92 1.74
C SER A 354 17.96 18.97 0.75
N GLY A 355 17.73 18.71 -0.53
CA GLY A 355 18.76 18.70 -1.58
C GLY A 355 19.54 17.39 -1.72
N SER A 356 19.38 16.44 -0.79
CA SER A 356 19.91 15.08 -0.91
C SER A 356 18.98 14.06 -0.27
N VAL A 357 18.70 12.96 -0.96
CA VAL A 357 17.93 11.83 -0.43
C VAL A 357 18.79 10.56 -0.36
N PRO A 358 18.46 9.57 0.49
CA PRO A 358 19.16 8.30 0.52
C PRO A 358 19.09 7.64 -0.86
N THR A 359 20.22 7.22 -1.42
CA THR A 359 20.28 6.58 -2.76
C THR A 359 21.16 5.32 -2.76
N ALA A 360 21.68 4.93 -1.60
CA ALA A 360 22.56 3.79 -1.47
C ALA A 360 21.79 2.48 -1.73
N PRO A 361 22.31 1.58 -2.58
CA PRO A 361 21.68 0.30 -2.89
C PRO A 361 21.93 -0.73 -1.77
N TRP A 362 21.42 -0.46 -0.57
CA TRP A 362 21.69 -1.22 0.66
C TRP A 362 21.41 -2.72 0.55
N TRP A 363 20.45 -3.12 -0.31
CA TRP A 363 20.08 -4.51 -0.52
C TRP A 363 21.18 -5.34 -1.19
N ARG A 364 22.09 -4.71 -1.95
CA ARG A 364 23.19 -5.41 -2.65
C ARG A 364 24.13 -6.13 -1.68
N GLY A 365 24.30 -5.60 -0.47
CA GLY A 365 25.15 -6.21 0.57
C GLY A 365 24.56 -7.50 1.17
N VAL A 366 23.28 -7.77 0.94
CA VAL A 366 22.55 -8.91 1.52
C VAL A 366 21.77 -9.71 0.47
N ALA A 367 21.92 -9.39 -0.81
CA ALA A 367 21.39 -10.17 -1.92
C ALA A 367 22.39 -11.25 -2.34
N LEU A 368 21.89 -12.35 -2.90
CA LEU A 368 22.77 -13.29 -3.60
C LEU A 368 23.28 -12.61 -4.88
N THR A 369 24.60 -12.66 -5.07
CA THR A 369 25.21 -12.19 -6.32
C THR A 369 24.66 -13.03 -7.48
N PRO A 370 24.25 -12.40 -8.61
CA PRO A 370 23.75 -13.10 -9.79
C PRO A 370 24.69 -14.17 -10.32
#